data_AF-A0A2D6M8M5-F1
#
_entry.id   AF-A0A2D6M8M5-F1
#
_cell.length_a   1.000
_cell.length_b   1.000
_cell.length_c   1.000
_cell.angle_alpha   90.00
_cell.angle_beta   90.00
_cell.angle_gamma   90.00
#
_symmetry.space_group_name_H-M   'P 1'
#
loop_
_entity.id
_entity.type
_entity.pdbx_description
1 polymer ?
#
loop_
_entity_poly.entity_id
_entity_poly.type
_entity_poly.pdbx_seq_one_letter_code
_entity_poly.pdbx_strand_id
1 'polypeptide(L)'
;MRELSLFTGAGGGLLASILLGWRCVGAVEIDSYCCQVLAQRQTEGHLDEFPIWNMDIREFNQRVAPQYQGMVDVITAGFPCQPFSTAGKGLGEADERNMWPATIDALRIVRPEFALLENVPALLAHEYARTIYRDLAESGFDARWRVLSAAELGAPHLRKRLWIVAADANSKQEHTEHSRPDRHCEQQGRPIAGGTEASRQTNGETCYNNVSRHGQTVADSDRKGLEDGTQGHRQAEEDDPQRLRLPAQRHGGWWEVEPDVGRVANEVASRLDRLRALGNGQVPIVAATAWRILT
;
A
#
# COMPACT_ATOMS: atom_id res chain seq x y z
N MET A 1 -4.67 -16.95 3.77
CA MET A 1 -5.30 -16.70 2.46
C MET A 1 -4.35 -17.12 1.35
N ARG A 2 -4.89 -17.53 0.21
CA ARG A 2 -4.20 -17.81 -1.05
C ARG A 2 -4.17 -16.53 -1.88
N GLU A 3 -2.97 -16.01 -2.10
CA GLU A 3 -2.73 -14.73 -2.77
C GLU A 3 -2.33 -14.92 -4.23
N LEU A 4 -2.98 -14.19 -5.14
CA LEU A 4 -2.44 -13.89 -6.46
C LEU A 4 -1.92 -12.45 -6.48
N SER A 5 -0.61 -12.28 -6.61
CA SER A 5 0.05 -10.97 -6.57
C SER A 5 0.22 -10.41 -7.99
N LEU A 6 -0.31 -9.22 -8.24
CA LEU A 6 -0.21 -8.50 -9.49
C LEU A 6 0.72 -7.28 -9.33
N PHE A 7 1.49 -6.96 -10.37
CA PHE A 7 2.51 -5.89 -10.31
C PHE A 7 3.46 -6.11 -9.12
N THR A 8 3.93 -7.36 -8.98
CA THR A 8 4.57 -7.86 -7.77
C THR A 8 5.86 -7.11 -7.42
N GLY A 9 6.49 -6.50 -8.42
CA GLY A 9 7.81 -5.91 -8.34
C GLY A 9 8.81 -6.90 -7.77
N ALA A 10 9.79 -6.39 -7.01
CA ALA A 10 10.76 -7.24 -6.32
C ALA A 10 10.18 -7.91 -5.05
N GLY A 11 8.85 -8.07 -4.91
CA GLY A 11 8.23 -8.88 -3.84
C GLY A 11 8.06 -8.19 -2.48
N GLY A 12 8.02 -6.85 -2.43
CA GLY A 12 7.73 -6.12 -1.18
C GLY A 12 6.34 -6.44 -0.62
N GLY A 13 5.34 -6.57 -1.50
CA GLY A 13 3.98 -7.00 -1.11
C GLY A 13 3.95 -8.43 -0.59
N LEU A 14 4.67 -9.36 -1.22
CA LEU A 14 4.75 -10.76 -0.79
C LEU A 14 5.33 -10.93 0.63
N LEU A 15 6.26 -10.06 1.02
CA LEU A 15 6.75 -10.06 2.40
C LEU A 15 5.64 -9.68 3.39
N ALA A 16 4.70 -8.82 3.01
CA ALA A 16 3.53 -8.53 3.83
C ALA A 16 2.62 -9.75 3.95
N SER A 17 2.45 -10.51 2.87
CA SER A 17 1.72 -11.77 2.85
C SER A 17 2.31 -12.78 3.81
N ILE A 18 3.65 -12.88 3.88
CA ILE A 18 4.34 -13.71 4.90
C ILE A 18 4.00 -13.22 6.31
N LEU A 19 4.05 -11.90 6.58
CA LEU A 19 3.67 -11.33 7.89
C LEU A 19 2.20 -11.58 8.26
N LEU A 20 1.34 -11.81 7.28
CA LEU A 20 -0.08 -12.15 7.44
C LEU A 20 -0.35 -13.66 7.47
N GLY A 21 0.67 -14.50 7.27
CA GLY A 21 0.52 -15.96 7.18
C GLY A 21 -0.21 -16.41 5.91
N TRP A 22 -0.09 -15.66 4.83
CA TRP A 22 -0.67 -15.98 3.53
C TRP A 22 0.28 -16.78 2.67
N ARG A 23 -0.29 -17.53 1.73
CA ARG A 23 0.44 -18.31 0.75
C ARG A 23 0.26 -17.67 -0.62
N CYS A 24 1.35 -17.28 -1.27
CA CYS A 24 1.32 -16.87 -2.67
C CYS A 24 1.07 -18.10 -3.56
N VAL A 25 0.11 -18.00 -4.48
CA VAL A 25 -0.22 -19.02 -5.48
C VAL A 25 0.17 -18.61 -6.90
N GLY A 26 0.58 -17.36 -7.09
CA GLY A 26 1.07 -16.84 -8.36
C GLY A 26 1.50 -15.39 -8.25
N ALA A 27 2.50 -15.01 -9.05
CA ALA A 27 2.94 -13.64 -9.17
C ALA A 27 2.97 -13.22 -10.64
N VAL A 28 2.42 -12.05 -10.95
CA VAL A 28 2.50 -11.43 -12.29
C VAL A 28 3.36 -10.18 -12.18
N GLU A 29 4.39 -10.12 -13.01
CA GLU A 29 5.34 -9.00 -13.05
C GLU A 29 5.93 -8.87 -14.47
N ILE A 30 6.01 -7.65 -14.99
CA ILE A 30 6.52 -7.40 -16.35
C ILE A 30 8.03 -7.16 -16.36
N ASP A 31 8.59 -6.68 -15.25
CA ASP A 31 10.01 -6.39 -15.11
C ASP A 31 10.81 -7.68 -14.87
N SER A 32 11.63 -8.05 -15.86
CA SER A 32 12.44 -9.25 -15.79
C SER A 32 13.45 -9.27 -14.65
N TYR A 33 13.97 -8.12 -14.24
CA TYR A 33 14.87 -8.04 -13.10
C TYR A 33 14.13 -8.39 -11.81
N CYS A 34 12.92 -7.84 -11.62
CA CYS A 34 12.06 -8.18 -10.49
C CYS A 34 11.71 -9.67 -10.47
N CYS A 35 11.36 -10.25 -11.62
CA CYS A 35 11.09 -11.69 -11.74
C CYS A 35 12.31 -12.55 -11.34
N GLN A 36 13.52 -12.15 -11.75
CA GLN A 36 14.76 -12.83 -11.36
C GLN A 36 14.99 -12.75 -9.85
N VAL A 37 14.72 -11.59 -9.22
CA VAL A 37 14.82 -11.44 -7.76
C VAL A 37 13.83 -12.37 -7.04
N LEU A 38 12.60 -12.51 -7.54
CA LEU A 38 11.62 -13.44 -6.98
C LEU A 38 12.09 -14.90 -7.09
N ALA A 39 12.54 -15.32 -8.27
CA ALA A 39 13.04 -16.67 -8.52
C ALA A 39 14.29 -17.00 -7.68
N GLN A 40 15.20 -16.03 -7.52
CA GLN A 40 16.36 -16.15 -6.63
C GLN A 40 15.89 -16.41 -5.19
N ARG A 41 14.93 -15.63 -4.68
CA ARG A 41 14.42 -15.79 -3.31
C ARG A 41 13.69 -17.11 -3.10
N GLN A 42 13.03 -17.65 -4.12
CA GLN A 42 12.48 -19.01 -4.09
C GLN A 42 13.61 -20.05 -3.98
N THR A 43 14.66 -19.89 -4.78
CA THR A 43 15.83 -20.79 -4.77
C THR A 43 16.56 -20.78 -3.42
N GLU A 44 16.65 -19.61 -2.78
CA GLU A 44 17.26 -19.42 -1.46
C GLU A 44 16.35 -19.83 -0.29
N GLY A 45 15.10 -20.21 -0.56
CA GLY A 45 14.13 -20.63 0.47
C GLY A 45 13.55 -19.46 1.30
N HIS A 46 13.67 -18.22 0.80
CA HIS A 46 13.06 -17.04 1.42
C HIS A 46 11.58 -16.87 1.02
N LEU A 47 11.18 -17.44 -0.11
CA LEU A 47 9.80 -17.50 -0.60
C LEU A 47 9.46 -18.96 -0.93
N ASP A 48 8.21 -19.35 -0.69
CA ASP A 48 7.69 -20.61 -1.20
C ASP A 48 7.68 -20.63 -2.73
N GLU A 49 7.70 -21.82 -3.32
CA GLU A 49 7.58 -21.98 -4.77
C GLU A 49 6.16 -21.67 -5.24
N PHE A 50 6.07 -20.80 -6.26
CA PHE A 50 4.84 -20.43 -6.97
C PHE A 50 5.19 -19.98 -8.40
N PRO A 51 4.25 -20.09 -9.36
CA PRO A 51 4.45 -19.60 -10.72
C PRO A 51 4.74 -18.09 -10.76
N ILE A 52 5.85 -17.71 -11.39
CA ILE A 52 6.20 -16.32 -11.70
C ILE A 52 5.93 -16.07 -13.19
N TRP A 53 4.89 -15.30 -13.48
CA TRP A 53 4.50 -14.93 -14.84
C TRP A 53 5.18 -13.62 -15.24
N ASN A 54 6.32 -13.76 -15.93
CA ASN A 54 7.03 -12.63 -16.54
C ASN A 54 6.31 -12.20 -17.83
N MET A 55 5.26 -11.39 -17.68
CA MET A 55 4.43 -10.91 -18.80
C MET A 55 3.61 -9.69 -18.42
N ASP A 56 3.02 -9.05 -19.43
CA ASP A 56 2.03 -8.00 -19.22
C ASP A 56 0.74 -8.59 -18.62
N ILE A 57 0.15 -7.88 -17.65
CA ILE A 57 -1.10 -8.31 -17.01
C ILE A 57 -2.26 -8.49 -18.00
N ARG A 58 -2.29 -7.71 -19.09
CA ARG A 58 -3.35 -7.82 -20.12
C ARG A 58 -3.26 -9.16 -20.85
N GLU A 59 -2.05 -9.62 -21.12
CA GLU A 59 -1.82 -10.95 -21.69
C GLU A 59 -2.15 -12.04 -20.65
N PHE A 60 -1.73 -11.86 -19.40
CA PHE A 60 -2.05 -12.77 -18.30
C PHE A 60 -3.57 -12.95 -18.15
N ASN A 61 -4.33 -11.87 -18.17
CA ASN A 61 -5.80 -11.90 -18.06
C ASN A 61 -6.44 -12.76 -19.16
N GLN A 62 -5.94 -12.64 -20.39
CA GLN A 62 -6.49 -13.36 -21.54
C GLN A 62 -6.14 -14.85 -21.51
N ARG A 63 -4.95 -15.21 -21.03
CA ARG A 63 -4.38 -16.55 -21.23
C ARG A 63 -4.40 -17.42 -19.97
N VAL A 64 -4.24 -16.81 -18.80
CA VAL A 64 -3.89 -17.51 -17.56
C VAL A 64 -4.86 -17.22 -16.43
N ALA A 65 -5.30 -15.97 -16.24
CA ALA A 65 -6.18 -15.59 -15.12
C ALA A 65 -7.43 -16.47 -14.94
N PRO A 66 -8.13 -16.95 -16.00
CA PRO A 66 -9.28 -17.84 -15.82
C PRO A 66 -8.96 -19.13 -15.06
N GLN A 67 -7.70 -19.60 -15.10
CA GLN A 67 -7.25 -20.81 -14.40
C GLN A 67 -7.15 -20.62 -12.88
N TYR A 68 -7.14 -19.37 -12.40
CA TYR A 68 -7.07 -19.03 -10.98
C TYR A 68 -8.44 -18.91 -10.30
N GLN A 69 -9.56 -19.03 -11.03
CA GLN A 69 -10.91 -19.00 -10.47
C GLN A 69 -11.10 -20.09 -9.39
N GLY A 70 -11.64 -19.70 -8.22
CA GLY A 70 -11.82 -20.60 -7.07
C GLY A 70 -10.53 -21.00 -6.34
N MET A 71 -9.36 -20.58 -6.84
CA MET A 71 -8.05 -20.90 -6.27
C MET A 71 -7.45 -19.75 -5.46
N VAL A 72 -8.04 -18.56 -5.54
CA VAL A 72 -7.52 -17.31 -4.97
C VAL A 72 -8.53 -16.74 -3.99
N ASP A 73 -8.06 -16.45 -2.77
CA ASP A 73 -8.87 -15.79 -1.75
C ASP A 73 -8.67 -14.26 -1.82
N VAL A 74 -7.45 -13.82 -2.16
CA VAL A 74 -7.09 -12.40 -2.25
C VAL A 74 -6.23 -12.10 -3.48
N ILE A 75 -6.56 -11.04 -4.20
CA ILE A 75 -5.66 -10.42 -5.18
C ILE A 75 -4.97 -9.21 -4.53
N THR A 76 -3.65 -9.11 -4.65
CA THR A 76 -2.90 -7.91 -4.26
C THR A 76 -2.38 -7.17 -5.48
N ALA A 77 -2.44 -5.84 -5.48
CA ALA A 77 -1.97 -5.05 -6.63
C ALA A 77 -1.50 -3.63 -6.25
N GLY A 78 -0.23 -3.32 -6.54
CA GLY A 78 0.32 -1.96 -6.54
C GLY A 78 0.34 -1.37 -7.96
N PHE A 79 -0.84 -1.20 -8.57
CA PHE A 79 -0.94 -0.92 -10.00
C PHE A 79 -0.44 0.50 -10.36
N PRO A 80 0.35 0.66 -11.45
CA PRO A 80 0.79 1.97 -11.89
C PRO A 80 -0.39 2.81 -12.41
N CYS A 81 -0.46 4.06 -11.95
CA CYS A 81 -1.51 5.02 -12.27
C CYS A 81 -0.89 6.34 -12.75
N GLN A 82 -0.04 6.25 -13.79
CA GLN A 82 0.84 7.34 -14.21
C GLN A 82 0.20 8.58 -14.86
N PRO A 83 -0.96 8.56 -15.56
CA PRO A 83 -1.51 9.80 -16.12
C PRO A 83 -2.06 10.79 -15.07
N PHE A 84 -2.17 10.39 -13.79
CA PHE A 84 -2.81 11.19 -12.74
C PHE A 84 -1.86 11.69 -11.64
N SER A 85 -0.57 11.39 -11.79
CA SER A 85 0.48 12.11 -11.05
C SER A 85 0.68 13.49 -11.68
N THR A 86 1.05 14.49 -10.88
CA THR A 86 1.20 15.91 -11.25
C THR A 86 2.24 16.20 -12.37
N ALA A 87 2.75 15.16 -13.05
CA ALA A 87 3.80 15.20 -14.06
C ALA A 87 3.38 14.66 -15.46
N GLY A 88 2.11 14.29 -15.69
CA GLY A 88 1.64 13.69 -16.95
C GLY A 88 1.03 14.68 -17.96
N LYS A 89 1.34 14.51 -19.27
CA LYS A 89 0.82 15.29 -20.40
C LYS A 89 -0.65 14.95 -20.78
N GLY A 90 -1.58 15.03 -19.84
CA GLY A 90 -3.02 15.19 -20.13
C GLY A 90 -3.71 14.14 -21.02
N LEU A 91 -3.23 12.89 -21.07
CA LEU A 91 -3.92 11.79 -21.79
C LEU A 91 -4.98 11.06 -20.93
N GLY A 92 -5.07 11.39 -19.64
CA GLY A 92 -6.15 10.94 -18.75
C GLY A 92 -6.31 9.42 -18.70
N GLU A 93 -7.56 8.94 -18.74
CA GLU A 93 -7.92 7.52 -18.63
C GLU A 93 -7.43 6.64 -19.80
N ALA A 94 -7.16 7.25 -20.97
CA ALA A 94 -6.73 6.56 -22.18
C ALA A 94 -5.21 6.34 -22.27
N ASP A 95 -4.45 6.70 -21.24
CA ASP A 95 -3.02 6.46 -21.19
C ASP A 95 -2.74 4.95 -21.00
N GLU A 96 -1.98 4.36 -21.90
CA GLU A 96 -1.61 2.93 -21.87
C GLU A 96 -0.84 2.54 -20.60
N ARG A 97 -0.32 3.50 -19.83
CA ARG A 97 0.37 3.28 -18.55
C ARG A 97 -0.59 3.21 -17.36
N ASN A 98 -1.88 3.48 -17.58
CA ASN A 98 -2.93 3.28 -16.59
C ASN A 98 -3.29 1.79 -16.55
N MET A 99 -2.90 1.12 -15.46
CA MET A 99 -3.14 -0.32 -15.31
C MET A 99 -4.39 -0.66 -14.49
N TRP A 100 -5.20 0.34 -14.11
CA TRP A 100 -6.48 0.06 -13.46
C TRP A 100 -7.43 -0.79 -14.33
N PRO A 101 -7.62 -0.54 -15.64
CA PRO A 101 -8.49 -1.38 -16.47
C PRO A 101 -8.08 -2.86 -16.47
N ALA A 102 -6.77 -3.15 -16.55
CA ALA A 102 -6.27 -4.52 -16.47
C ALA A 102 -6.41 -5.11 -15.05
N THR A 103 -6.29 -4.29 -14.01
CA THR A 103 -6.47 -4.70 -12.62
C THR A 103 -7.93 -5.11 -12.36
N ILE A 104 -8.90 -4.27 -12.70
CA ILE A 104 -10.31 -4.59 -12.49
C ILE A 104 -10.78 -5.76 -13.36
N ASP A 105 -10.24 -5.91 -14.56
CA ASP A 105 -10.47 -7.07 -15.42
C ASP A 105 -9.97 -8.37 -14.75
N ALA A 106 -8.78 -8.36 -14.16
CA ALA A 106 -8.27 -9.50 -13.39
C ALA A 106 -9.19 -9.84 -12.20
N LEU A 107 -9.69 -8.84 -11.46
CA LEU A 107 -10.65 -9.05 -10.37
C LEU A 107 -11.97 -9.65 -10.87
N ARG A 108 -12.47 -9.19 -12.01
CA ARG A 108 -13.71 -9.70 -12.64
C ARG A 108 -13.56 -11.11 -13.18
N ILE A 109 -12.38 -11.47 -13.69
CA ILE A 109 -12.08 -12.81 -14.17
C ILE A 109 -11.88 -13.77 -13.00
N VAL A 110 -10.99 -13.45 -12.06
CA VAL A 110 -10.59 -14.38 -10.98
C VAL A 110 -11.65 -14.48 -9.88
N ARG A 111 -12.42 -13.42 -9.64
CA ARG A 111 -13.46 -13.32 -8.61
C ARG A 111 -12.95 -13.71 -7.20
N PRO A 112 -11.88 -13.09 -6.69
CA PRO A 112 -11.41 -13.34 -5.33
C PRO A 112 -12.40 -12.81 -4.29
N GLU A 113 -12.33 -13.31 -3.05
CA GLU A 113 -13.10 -12.77 -1.92
C GLU A 113 -12.62 -11.37 -1.55
N PHE A 114 -11.32 -11.10 -1.70
CA PHE A 114 -10.73 -9.81 -1.37
C PHE A 114 -9.80 -9.28 -2.47
N ALA A 115 -9.68 -7.96 -2.54
CA ALA A 115 -8.60 -7.26 -3.23
C ALA A 115 -7.91 -6.30 -2.25
N LEU A 116 -6.59 -6.39 -2.13
CA LEU A 116 -5.76 -5.41 -1.41
C LEU A 116 -4.96 -4.60 -2.43
N LEU A 117 -5.38 -3.36 -2.62
CA LEU A 117 -4.85 -2.46 -3.63
C LEU A 117 -4.04 -1.34 -2.98
N GLU A 118 -2.97 -0.95 -3.64
CA GLU A 118 -2.08 0.11 -3.19
C GLU A 118 -1.89 1.17 -4.28
N ASN A 119 -1.83 2.43 -3.86
CA ASN A 119 -1.50 3.54 -4.75
C ASN A 119 -0.94 4.75 -3.99
N VAL A 120 -0.57 5.81 -4.71
CA VAL A 120 -0.16 7.08 -4.10
C VAL A 120 -1.37 7.84 -3.52
N PRO A 121 -1.20 8.59 -2.42
CA PRO A 121 -2.30 9.35 -1.79
C PRO A 121 -2.97 10.38 -2.71
N ALA A 122 -2.21 10.91 -3.68
CA ALA A 122 -2.71 11.88 -4.65
C ALA A 122 -3.91 11.36 -5.46
N LEU A 123 -4.06 10.03 -5.60
CA LEU A 123 -5.19 9.41 -6.28
C LEU A 123 -6.53 9.82 -5.64
N LEU A 124 -6.60 9.98 -4.31
CA LEU A 124 -7.83 10.37 -3.61
C LEU A 124 -8.36 11.75 -4.02
N ALA A 125 -7.47 12.67 -4.36
CA ALA A 125 -7.84 14.01 -4.80
C ALA A 125 -8.20 14.07 -6.29
N HIS A 126 -7.93 12.99 -7.03
CA HIS A 126 -8.15 12.92 -8.46
C HIS A 126 -9.55 12.35 -8.76
N GLU A 127 -10.23 12.87 -9.79
CA GLU A 127 -11.56 12.39 -10.20
C GLU A 127 -11.57 10.87 -10.50
N TYR A 128 -10.43 10.36 -10.97
CA TYR A 128 -10.23 8.95 -11.28
C TYR A 128 -10.46 7.99 -10.10
N ALA A 129 -10.31 8.45 -8.84
CA ALA A 129 -10.69 7.63 -7.69
C ALA A 129 -12.17 7.22 -7.75
N ARG A 130 -13.05 8.08 -8.28
CA ARG A 130 -14.48 7.77 -8.46
C ARG A 130 -14.69 6.65 -9.47
N THR A 131 -13.91 6.63 -10.55
CA THR A 131 -13.91 5.53 -11.53
C THR A 131 -13.52 4.22 -10.84
N ILE A 132 -12.44 4.21 -10.06
CA ILE A 132 -12.00 3.03 -9.32
C ILE A 132 -13.08 2.50 -8.37
N TYR A 133 -13.67 3.37 -7.55
CA TYR A 133 -14.72 2.96 -6.60
C TYR A 133 -16.00 2.49 -7.28
N ARG A 134 -16.41 3.15 -8.36
CA ARG A 134 -17.54 2.71 -9.18
C ARG A 134 -17.28 1.33 -9.76
N ASP A 135 -16.13 1.13 -10.39
CA ASP A 135 -15.80 -0.13 -11.05
C ASP A 135 -15.71 -1.30 -10.05
N LEU A 136 -15.20 -1.06 -8.83
CA LEU A 136 -15.23 -2.03 -7.73
C LEU A 136 -16.66 -2.36 -7.30
N ALA A 137 -17.50 -1.35 -7.08
CA ALA A 137 -18.89 -1.53 -6.68
C ALA A 137 -19.71 -2.28 -7.74
N GLU A 138 -19.55 -1.92 -9.02
CA GLU A 138 -20.17 -2.62 -10.16
C GLU A 138 -19.69 -4.08 -10.29
N SER A 139 -18.48 -4.36 -9.80
CA SER A 139 -17.93 -5.72 -9.74
C SER A 139 -18.36 -6.49 -8.49
N GLY A 140 -19.20 -5.91 -7.63
CA GLY A 140 -19.74 -6.57 -6.43
C GLY A 140 -18.87 -6.46 -5.18
N PHE A 141 -17.88 -5.56 -5.16
CA PHE A 141 -17.05 -5.34 -3.98
C PHE A 141 -17.53 -4.15 -3.13
N ASP A 142 -17.43 -4.30 -1.81
CA ASP A 142 -17.51 -3.23 -0.82
C ASP A 142 -16.10 -2.79 -0.43
N ALA A 143 -15.76 -1.52 -0.68
CA ALA A 143 -14.40 -1.00 -0.55
C ALA A 143 -14.23 -0.06 0.66
N ARG A 144 -13.17 -0.31 1.44
CA ARG A 144 -12.68 0.57 2.51
C ARG A 144 -11.26 1.00 2.19
N TRP A 145 -10.87 2.21 2.59
CA TRP A 145 -9.54 2.72 2.30
C TRP A 145 -8.96 3.60 3.40
N ARG A 146 -7.63 3.66 3.45
CA ARG A 146 -6.88 4.51 4.36
C ARG A 146 -5.51 4.86 3.79
N VAL A 147 -5.02 6.06 4.10
CA VAL A 147 -3.62 6.43 3.84
C VAL A 147 -2.79 6.12 5.09
N LEU A 148 -1.68 5.40 4.91
CA LEU A 148 -0.73 5.09 5.97
C LEU A 148 0.69 5.49 5.55
N SER A 149 1.47 6.00 6.50
CA SER A 149 2.89 6.29 6.33
C SER A 149 3.76 5.17 6.89
N ALA A 150 4.86 4.84 6.20
CA ALA A 150 5.89 3.97 6.77
C ALA A 150 6.43 4.49 8.11
N ALA A 151 6.58 5.81 8.26
CA ALA A 151 7.04 6.43 9.50
C ALA A 151 6.06 6.26 10.68
N GLU A 152 4.75 6.21 10.41
CA GLU A 152 3.74 5.95 11.46
C GLU A 152 3.88 4.55 12.06
N LEU A 153 4.57 3.64 11.35
CA LEU A 153 4.85 2.27 11.77
C LEU A 153 6.33 2.04 12.11
N GLY A 154 7.06 3.12 12.40
CA GLY A 154 8.42 3.07 12.92
C GLY A 154 9.54 3.01 11.87
N ALA A 155 9.23 3.13 10.58
CA ALA A 155 10.28 3.21 9.56
C ALA A 155 10.99 4.58 9.58
N PRO A 156 12.30 4.66 9.30
CA PRO A 156 13.06 5.92 9.34
C PRO A 156 12.85 6.81 8.09
N HIS A 157 11.77 6.62 7.34
CA HIS A 157 11.48 7.35 6.11
C HIS A 157 9.98 7.63 5.97
N LEU A 158 9.65 8.77 5.36
CA LEU A 158 8.30 9.11 4.95
C LEU A 158 8.00 8.44 3.61
N ARG A 159 6.98 7.59 3.63
CA ARG A 159 6.38 7.00 2.45
C ARG A 159 4.90 6.78 2.74
N LYS A 160 4.08 7.71 2.26
CA LYS A 160 2.63 7.62 2.42
C LYS A 160 2.05 6.86 1.24
N ARG A 161 1.21 5.87 1.49
CA ARG A 161 0.48 5.14 0.46
C ARG A 161 -1.00 5.02 0.83
N LEU A 162 -1.84 5.16 -0.18
CA LEU A 162 -3.24 4.81 -0.14
C LEU A 162 -3.36 3.29 -0.22
N TRP A 163 -4.10 2.72 0.71
CA TRP A 163 -4.48 1.31 0.71
C TRP A 163 -5.99 1.21 0.59
N ILE A 164 -6.46 0.33 -0.28
CA ILE A 164 -7.87 0.01 -0.48
C ILE A 164 -8.03 -1.49 -0.27
N VAL A 165 -8.92 -1.89 0.63
CA VAL A 165 -9.40 -3.27 0.72
C VAL A 165 -10.81 -3.30 0.15
N ALA A 166 -11.01 -4.12 -0.88
CA ALA A 166 -12.30 -4.39 -1.47
C ALA A 166 -12.69 -5.83 -1.13
N ALA A 167 -13.81 -6.03 -0.44
CA ALA A 167 -14.31 -7.35 -0.04
C ALA A 167 -15.57 -7.70 -0.83
N ASP A 168 -15.73 -8.96 -1.25
CA ASP A 168 -16.96 -9.42 -1.90
C ASP A 168 -18.15 -9.12 -0.99
N ALA A 169 -19.10 -8.32 -1.49
CA ALA A 169 -20.25 -7.91 -0.70
C ALA A 169 -21.14 -9.09 -0.29
N ASN A 170 -21.06 -10.21 -1.01
CA ASN A 170 -21.86 -11.42 -0.73
C ASN A 170 -21.23 -12.31 0.34
N SER A 171 -19.90 -12.27 0.56
CA SER A 171 -19.24 -13.14 1.55
C SER A 171 -19.68 -12.83 3.00
N LYS A 172 -20.11 -11.59 3.26
CA LYS A 172 -20.68 -11.18 4.56
C LYS A 172 -22.07 -11.77 4.82
N GLN A 173 -22.85 -12.10 3.78
CA GLN A 173 -24.24 -12.56 3.96
C GLN A 173 -24.32 -14.01 4.45
N GLU A 174 -23.43 -14.89 3.97
CA GLU A 174 -23.43 -16.32 4.31
C GLU A 174 -23.14 -16.58 5.80
N HIS A 175 -22.29 -15.76 6.44
CA HIS A 175 -21.98 -15.88 7.86
C HIS A 175 -23.10 -15.38 8.79
N THR A 176 -23.94 -14.45 8.33
CA THR A 176 -25.08 -13.96 9.13
C THR A 176 -26.31 -14.87 9.08
N GLU A 177 -26.49 -15.68 8.03
CA GLU A 177 -27.67 -16.56 7.92
C GLU A 177 -27.58 -17.83 8.78
N HIS A 178 -26.37 -18.33 9.07
CA HIS A 178 -26.18 -19.49 9.96
C HIS A 178 -26.16 -19.15 11.46
N SER A 179 -26.28 -17.88 11.83
CA SER A 179 -26.21 -17.42 13.24
C SER A 179 -27.53 -16.84 13.75
N ARG A 180 -28.67 -17.15 13.12
CA ARG A 180 -29.99 -16.87 13.72
C ARG A 180 -30.32 -17.98 14.72
N PRO A 181 -30.25 -17.76 16.05
CA PRO A 181 -30.90 -18.68 16.96
C PRO A 181 -32.41 -18.57 16.71
N ASP A 182 -33.07 -19.71 16.53
CA ASP A 182 -34.52 -19.83 16.51
C ASP A 182 -35.10 -19.15 17.76
N ARG A 183 -35.51 -17.89 17.62
CA ARG A 183 -36.31 -17.22 18.63
C ARG A 183 -37.76 -17.57 18.37
N HIS A 184 -38.15 -18.77 18.79
CA HIS A 184 -39.51 -18.99 19.24
C HIS A 184 -39.74 -18.16 20.50
N CYS A 185 -40.19 -16.92 20.32
CA CYS A 185 -40.71 -16.10 21.40
C CYS A 185 -42.22 -16.31 21.46
N GLU A 186 -42.65 -17.15 22.40
CA GLU A 186 -44.06 -17.31 22.75
C GLU A 186 -44.63 -15.97 23.20
N GLN A 187 -45.71 -15.56 22.54
CA GLN A 187 -46.50 -14.40 22.92
C GLN A 187 -47.26 -14.73 24.21
N GLN A 188 -46.87 -14.10 25.32
CA GLN A 188 -47.78 -13.85 26.44
C GLN A 188 -47.64 -12.39 26.86
N GLY A 189 -48.72 -11.64 26.65
CA GLY A 189 -48.74 -10.19 26.82
C GLY A 189 -48.86 -9.72 28.26
N ARG A 190 -48.58 -8.41 28.45
CA ARG A 190 -49.49 -7.42 29.05
C ARG A 190 -48.88 -6.01 28.91
N PRO A 191 -49.71 -4.96 28.74
CA PRO A 191 -49.25 -3.61 28.43
C PRO A 191 -49.06 -2.77 29.69
N ILE A 192 -48.05 -1.90 29.72
CA ILE A 192 -48.04 -0.73 30.60
C ILE A 192 -47.56 0.47 29.79
N ALA A 193 -48.38 1.52 29.87
CA ALA A 193 -48.26 2.79 29.17
C ALA A 193 -47.31 3.79 29.86
N GLY A 194 -46.93 4.83 29.09
CA GLY A 194 -46.29 6.08 29.56
C GLY A 194 -44.83 6.16 29.14
N GLY A 195 -44.31 7.18 28.47
CA GLY A 195 -44.82 8.49 28.04
C GLY A 195 -43.63 9.32 27.55
N THR A 196 -43.91 10.27 26.66
CA THR A 196 -43.17 11.52 26.37
C THR A 196 -41.76 11.50 25.74
N GLU A 197 -41.76 12.05 24.52
CA GLU A 197 -40.80 12.94 23.85
C GLU A 197 -39.54 13.38 24.60
N ALA A 198 -38.39 13.30 23.92
CA ALA A 198 -37.37 14.35 23.94
C ALA A 198 -36.45 14.25 22.73
N SER A 199 -36.61 15.19 21.81
CA SER A 199 -35.63 15.61 20.82
C SER A 199 -34.35 16.12 21.50
N ARG A 200 -33.17 15.67 21.04
CA ARG A 200 -31.90 16.37 21.29
C ARG A 200 -30.98 16.25 20.07
N GLN A 201 -30.98 17.32 19.28
CA GLN A 201 -29.80 17.76 18.53
C GLN A 201 -28.74 18.23 19.52
N THR A 202 -27.49 17.77 19.35
CA THR A 202 -26.31 18.55 19.76
C THR A 202 -25.14 18.23 18.82
N ASN A 203 -24.87 19.20 17.96
CA ASN A 203 -23.59 19.81 17.58
C ASN A 203 -22.32 18.96 17.54
N GLY A 204 -21.62 19.13 16.42
CA GLY A 204 -20.30 18.60 16.17
C GLY A 204 -19.22 19.25 17.02
N GLU A 205 -18.24 18.44 17.36
CA GLU A 205 -17.03 18.85 18.04
C GLU A 205 -15.87 18.73 17.07
N THR A 206 -15.35 19.91 16.74
CA THR A 206 -14.06 20.10 16.08
C THR A 206 -13.00 19.97 17.16
N CYS A 207 -12.14 18.95 17.09
CA CYS A 207 -11.01 18.81 18.00
C CYS A 207 -9.70 19.12 17.25
N TYR A 208 -9.30 20.38 17.33
CA TYR A 208 -7.89 20.77 17.25
C TYR A 208 -7.24 20.52 18.62
N ASN A 209 -6.09 19.85 18.63
CA ASN A 209 -4.93 20.19 19.46
C ASN A 209 -3.76 19.26 19.07
N ASN A 210 -2.73 19.81 18.44
CA ASN A 210 -1.50 20.26 19.08
C ASN A 210 -0.66 19.11 19.62
N VAL A 211 0.19 18.56 18.74
CA VAL A 211 1.35 17.77 19.15
C VAL A 211 2.61 18.56 18.78
N SER A 212 3.38 18.84 19.82
CA SER A 212 4.64 19.57 19.81
C SER A 212 5.61 19.10 18.73
N ARG A 213 6.15 20.06 17.98
CA ARG A 213 7.27 19.86 17.06
C ARG A 213 8.51 19.38 17.84
N HIS A 214 8.82 18.10 17.73
CA HIS A 214 10.21 17.64 17.75
C HIS A 214 10.58 17.31 16.30
N GLY A 215 11.33 18.22 15.68
CA GLY A 215 11.80 18.06 14.32
C GLY A 215 12.87 16.98 14.26
N GLN A 216 12.47 15.75 13.97
CA GLN A 216 13.36 14.76 13.39
C GLN A 216 13.20 14.83 11.88
N THR A 217 14.26 15.22 11.19
CA THR A 217 14.34 15.22 9.73
C THR A 217 14.28 13.77 9.25
N VAL A 218 13.10 13.34 8.83
CA VAL A 218 12.85 12.01 8.25
C VAL A 218 13.03 12.09 6.73
N ALA A 219 13.66 11.08 6.13
CA ALA A 219 13.90 11.05 4.68
C ALA A 219 12.57 10.96 3.92
N ASP A 220 12.29 11.92 3.03
CA ASP A 220 11.06 11.96 2.23
C ASP A 220 11.28 11.26 0.88
N SER A 221 10.74 10.05 0.76
CA SER A 221 10.86 9.25 -0.48
C SER A 221 9.97 9.75 -1.62
N ASP A 222 9.06 10.67 -1.35
CA ASP A 222 8.13 11.25 -2.35
C ASP A 222 8.63 12.62 -2.87
N ARG A 223 9.77 13.14 -2.35
CA ARG A 223 10.33 14.43 -2.77
C ARG A 223 11.08 14.32 -4.12
N LYS A 224 10.68 15.15 -5.08
CA LYS A 224 11.46 15.36 -6.33
C LYS A 224 12.82 15.97 -5.98
N GLY A 225 13.90 15.37 -6.49
CA GLY A 225 15.26 15.87 -6.30
C GLY A 225 15.36 17.35 -6.62
N LEU A 226 15.96 18.12 -5.71
CA LEU A 226 16.32 19.52 -5.95
C LEU A 226 17.33 19.55 -7.10
N GLU A 227 16.90 20.09 -8.23
CA GLU A 227 17.80 20.58 -9.27
C GLU A 227 18.60 21.76 -8.70
N ASP A 228 19.91 21.74 -8.97
CA ASP A 228 20.90 22.73 -8.55
C ASP A 228 20.44 24.17 -8.83
N GLY A 229 20.57 25.03 -7.83
CA GLY A 229 20.47 26.47 -8.06
C GLY A 229 20.06 27.28 -6.85
N THR A 230 20.96 27.47 -5.88
CA THR A 230 21.15 28.79 -5.24
C THR A 230 22.41 28.82 -4.38
N GLN A 231 23.29 29.76 -4.70
CA GLN A 231 24.49 30.11 -3.94
C GLN A 231 24.10 30.54 -2.52
N GLY A 232 24.45 29.74 -1.51
CA GLY A 232 24.43 30.13 -0.11
C GLY A 232 25.85 30.37 0.39
N HIS A 233 26.24 31.63 0.50
CA HIS A 233 27.51 32.06 1.10
C HIS A 233 27.69 31.45 2.50
N ARG A 234 28.75 30.65 2.69
CA ARG A 234 29.28 30.33 4.03
C ARG A 234 30.15 31.51 4.47
N GLN A 235 29.68 32.30 5.42
CA GLN A 235 30.56 33.12 6.24
C GLN A 235 31.15 32.22 7.33
N ALA A 236 32.47 32.21 7.43
CA ALA A 236 33.20 31.56 8.50
C ALA A 236 33.13 32.46 9.74
N GLU A 237 32.62 31.94 10.85
CA GLU A 237 32.80 32.55 12.17
C GLU A 237 34.05 31.96 12.83
N GLU A 238 34.87 32.86 13.37
CA GLU A 238 36.19 32.64 13.95
C GLU A 238 36.14 31.86 15.28
N ASP A 239 37.17 31.06 15.54
CA ASP A 239 37.40 30.25 16.73
C ASP A 239 37.50 31.09 18.03
N ASP A 240 36.66 30.79 19.03
CA ASP A 240 36.79 31.26 20.42
C ASP A 240 37.42 30.15 21.32
N PRO A 241 38.62 30.35 21.90
CA PRO A 241 39.41 29.28 22.51
C PRO A 241 39.10 28.97 23.99
N GLN A 242 37.92 29.30 24.55
CA GLN A 242 37.66 29.11 25.99
C GLN A 242 36.41 28.29 26.38
N ARG A 243 36.06 27.21 25.66
CA ARG A 243 35.13 26.20 26.19
C ARG A 243 35.82 24.93 26.71
N LEU A 244 35.89 24.86 28.04
CA LEU A 244 36.29 23.73 28.87
C LEU A 244 35.67 22.41 28.38
N ARG A 245 36.53 21.42 28.08
CA ARG A 245 36.15 20.04 27.77
C ARG A 245 35.76 19.30 29.06
N LEU A 246 34.49 18.93 29.20
CA LEU A 246 34.05 17.86 30.09
C LEU A 246 34.04 16.54 29.31
N PRO A 247 34.43 15.40 29.93
CA PRO A 247 34.52 14.12 29.23
C PRO A 247 33.11 13.57 28.98
N ALA A 248 32.69 13.55 27.71
CA ALA A 248 31.45 12.92 27.31
C ALA A 248 31.58 11.39 27.46
N GLN A 249 30.79 10.84 28.38
CA GLN A 249 30.50 9.41 28.48
C GLN A 249 29.98 8.90 27.13
N ARG A 250 30.51 7.76 26.70
CA ARG A 250 30.19 7.10 25.43
C ARG A 250 28.72 6.64 25.44
N HIS A 251 27.86 7.40 24.77
CA HIS A 251 26.53 6.96 24.35
C HIS A 251 26.42 7.05 22.83
N GLY A 252 25.91 5.97 22.24
CA GLY A 252 25.20 5.98 20.96
C GLY A 252 26.07 6.22 19.73
N GLY A 253 26.47 5.13 19.06
CA GLY A 253 26.78 5.19 17.63
C GLY A 253 25.51 5.65 16.90
N TRP A 254 25.44 6.96 16.66
CA TRP A 254 24.43 7.60 15.84
C TRP A 254 24.66 7.13 14.41
N TRP A 255 23.62 6.57 13.78
CA TRP A 255 23.67 6.01 12.44
C TRP A 255 24.28 7.01 11.44
N GLU A 256 25.37 6.64 10.78
CA GLU A 256 25.76 7.27 9.51
C GLU A 256 24.69 6.92 8.48
N VAL A 257 23.70 7.79 8.31
CA VAL A 257 22.76 7.71 7.20
C VAL A 257 23.34 8.52 6.04
N GLU A 258 24.29 7.92 5.34
CA GLU A 258 24.43 8.09 3.90
C GLU A 258 24.36 6.68 3.30
N PRO A 259 23.41 6.35 2.40
CA PRO A 259 23.63 5.18 1.57
C PRO A 259 24.89 5.48 0.75
N ASP A 260 25.86 4.58 0.80
CA ASP A 260 27.18 4.63 0.14
C ASP A 260 27.07 4.54 -1.41
N VAL A 261 26.01 5.13 -1.97
CA VAL A 261 25.71 5.18 -3.39
C VAL A 261 26.30 6.44 -3.98
N GLY A 262 27.63 6.49 -4.00
CA GLY A 262 28.41 7.49 -4.74
C GLY A 262 27.78 7.80 -6.11
N ARG A 263 27.74 9.10 -6.44
CA ARG A 263 27.28 9.58 -7.75
C ARG A 263 28.23 9.02 -8.82
N VAL A 264 27.63 8.43 -9.85
CA VAL A 264 28.22 7.96 -11.12
C VAL A 264 29.50 7.11 -11.04
N ALA A 265 29.34 5.79 -11.14
CA ALA A 265 30.42 4.88 -11.53
C ALA A 265 29.86 3.80 -12.47
N ASN A 266 30.49 3.64 -13.63
CA ASN A 266 30.28 2.55 -14.57
C ASN A 266 30.52 1.18 -13.87
N GLU A 267 29.93 0.11 -14.40
CA GLU A 267 30.21 -1.32 -14.07
C GLU A 267 29.45 -2.00 -12.93
N VAL A 268 28.46 -1.37 -12.28
CA VAL A 268 27.54 -2.12 -11.39
C VAL A 268 26.34 -2.63 -12.19
N ALA A 269 26.37 -3.91 -12.58
CA ALA A 269 25.24 -4.56 -13.27
C ALA A 269 23.93 -4.37 -12.48
N SER A 270 22.86 -4.00 -13.20
CA SER A 270 21.50 -3.85 -12.68
C SER A 270 21.30 -2.81 -11.54
N ARG A 271 22.21 -1.84 -11.35
CA ARG A 271 22.02 -0.77 -10.34
C ARG A 271 20.75 0.05 -10.59
N LEU A 272 20.50 0.43 -11.85
CA LEU A 272 19.31 1.20 -12.22
C LEU A 272 18.03 0.42 -11.93
N ASP A 273 18.02 -0.87 -12.29
CA ASP A 273 16.89 -1.77 -12.04
C ASP A 273 16.65 -1.95 -10.55
N ARG A 274 17.72 -2.10 -9.76
CA ARG A 274 17.63 -2.16 -8.29
C ARG A 274 17.06 -0.89 -7.68
N LEU A 275 17.51 0.28 -8.12
CA LEU A 275 16.99 1.56 -7.64
C LEU A 275 15.51 1.74 -8.01
N ARG A 276 15.13 1.35 -9.23
CA ARG A 276 13.74 1.36 -9.68
C ARG A 276 12.87 0.42 -8.85
N ALA A 277 13.33 -0.81 -8.61
CA ALA A 277 12.64 -1.80 -7.80
C ALA A 277 12.45 -1.33 -6.36
N LEU A 278 13.47 -0.72 -5.75
CA LEU A 278 13.38 -0.13 -4.40
C LEU A 278 12.42 1.06 -4.36
N GLY A 279 12.48 1.96 -5.36
CA GLY A 279 11.60 3.12 -5.44
C GLY A 279 10.12 2.76 -5.56
N ASN A 280 9.82 1.67 -6.27
CA ASN A 280 8.47 1.15 -6.45
C ASN A 280 8.04 0.14 -5.38
N GLY A 281 8.96 -0.28 -4.50
CA GLY A 281 8.69 -1.29 -3.49
C GLY A 281 7.60 -0.88 -2.49
N GLN A 282 6.75 -1.84 -2.13
CA GLN A 282 5.85 -1.69 -1.00
C GLN A 282 6.60 -1.92 0.31
N VAL A 283 6.21 -1.20 1.36
CA VAL A 283 6.76 -1.40 2.71
C VAL A 283 5.95 -2.50 3.39
N PRO A 284 6.52 -3.69 3.67
CA PRO A 284 5.73 -4.87 4.04
C PRO A 284 4.87 -4.67 5.28
N ILE A 285 5.42 -4.01 6.31
CA ILE A 285 4.68 -3.76 7.55
C ILE A 285 3.49 -2.82 7.35
N VAL A 286 3.57 -1.89 6.40
CA VAL A 286 2.48 -0.96 6.08
C VAL A 286 1.35 -1.71 5.39
N ALA A 287 1.67 -2.55 4.40
CA ALA A 287 0.70 -3.39 3.70
C ALA A 287 -0.04 -4.32 4.68
N ALA A 288 0.71 -5.03 5.53
CA ALA A 288 0.14 -5.94 6.52
C ALA A 288 -0.73 -5.20 7.55
N THR A 289 -0.34 -3.99 7.94
CA THR A 289 -1.12 -3.17 8.87
C THR A 289 -2.38 -2.61 8.20
N ALA A 290 -2.28 -2.18 6.95
CA ALA A 290 -3.42 -1.71 6.16
C ALA A 290 -4.51 -2.77 6.07
N TRP A 291 -4.12 -4.01 5.75
CA TRP A 291 -5.03 -5.15 5.74
C TRP A 291 -5.78 -5.28 7.07
N ARG A 292 -5.04 -5.40 8.19
CA ARG A 292 -5.61 -5.58 9.54
C ARG A 292 -6.55 -4.47 9.99
N ILE A 293 -6.37 -3.24 9.49
CA ILE A 293 -7.22 -2.10 9.84
C ILE A 293 -8.49 -2.06 8.99
N LEU A 294 -8.42 -2.51 7.73
CA LEU A 294 -9.47 -2.31 6.75
C LEU A 294 -10.43 -3.51 6.63
N THR A 295 -10.00 -4.73 6.98
CA THR A 295 -10.88 -5.90 7.14
C THR A 295 -11.51 -5.94 8.52
#